data_AF-A0A7S1CUX6-F1
#
_entry.id   AF-A0A7S1CUX6-F1
#
_cell.length_a   1.000
_cell.length_b   1.000
_cell.length_c   1.000
_cell.angle_alpha   90.00
_cell.angle_beta   90.00
_cell.angle_gamma   90.00
#
_symmetry.space_group_name_H-M   'P 1'
#
loop_
_entity.id
_entity.type
_entity.pdbx_description
1 polymer ?
#
loop_
_entity_poly.entity_id
_entity_poly.type
_entity_poly.pdbx_seq_one_letter_code
_entity_poly.pdbx_strand_id
1 'polypeptide(L)'
;VSLPPGHGIMSTLLEKVMHAPPSLAELKTVDEAVVIAVALSLSSSAFVLQLLKEKNELGSNSGQATLGILLFQDIATIPFLVLLPLIEGQGGADISDIASNGQLISQLAPTILKTFGGIGLVLLGGRTFLRRVFEVAAASKSDEVFISLSLLSVTGASLLTQKLGFSDTLGAFVSGVLLSETNFKAQVEADIQPFRGLLLGLFFVTTGASLDLALLIREW
;
A
#
# COMPACT_ATOMS: atom_id res chain seq x y z
N VAL A 1 -8.69 8.62 21.77
CA VAL A 1 -8.65 10.00 22.31
C VAL A 1 -9.22 10.91 21.24
N SER A 2 -10.40 11.47 21.48
CA SER A 2 -11.00 12.45 20.57
C SER A 2 -10.15 13.73 20.60
N LEU A 3 -9.66 14.16 19.45
CA LEU A 3 -8.92 15.42 19.33
C LEU A 3 -9.87 16.60 19.66
N PRO A 4 -9.41 17.63 20.38
CA PRO A 4 -10.23 18.82 20.60
C PRO A 4 -10.56 19.48 19.25
N PRO A 5 -11.83 19.78 18.96
CA PRO A 5 -12.22 20.33 17.67
C PRO A 5 -11.59 21.72 17.43
N GLY A 6 -11.08 21.93 16.21
CA GLY A 6 -10.90 23.25 15.62
C GLY A 6 -9.62 24.05 15.91
N HIS A 7 -8.56 23.48 16.49
CA HIS A 7 -7.34 24.27 16.82
C HIS A 7 -6.01 23.63 16.41
N GLY A 8 -6.02 22.56 15.62
CA GLY A 8 -4.79 21.99 15.07
C GLY A 8 -4.16 22.92 14.03
N ILE A 9 -2.83 22.97 13.96
CA ILE A 9 -2.11 23.76 12.94
C ILE A 9 -2.53 23.31 11.53
N MET A 10 -2.78 22.01 11.36
CA MET A 10 -3.24 21.43 10.09
C MET A 10 -4.68 21.83 9.74
N SER A 11 -5.61 21.84 10.71
CA SER A 11 -7.00 22.27 10.46
C SER A 11 -7.05 23.75 10.12
N THR A 12 -6.25 24.60 10.79
CA THR A 12 -6.15 26.02 10.44
C THR A 12 -5.52 26.24 9.07
N LEU A 13 -4.57 25.41 8.65
CA LEU A 13 -3.96 25.50 7.33
C LEU A 13 -4.95 25.06 6.23
N LEU A 14 -5.70 23.97 6.45
CA LEU A 14 -6.73 23.51 5.53
C LEU A 14 -7.89 24.50 5.38
N GLU A 15 -8.38 25.07 6.49
CA GLU A 15 -9.43 26.09 6.45
C GLU A 15 -8.95 27.38 5.75
N LYS A 16 -7.72 27.81 6.02
CA LYS A 16 -7.25 29.15 5.61
C LYS A 16 -6.56 29.18 4.25
N VAL A 17 -5.94 28.07 3.82
CA VAL A 17 -5.25 27.96 2.52
C VAL A 17 -6.15 27.29 1.48
N MET A 18 -6.87 26.24 1.88
CA MET A 18 -7.66 25.42 0.94
C MET A 18 -9.16 25.75 0.96
N HIS A 19 -9.62 26.68 1.80
CA HIS A 19 -11.04 27.01 2.00
C HIS A 19 -11.91 25.79 2.32
N ALA A 20 -11.33 24.76 2.95
CA ALA A 20 -12.04 23.53 3.25
C ALA A 20 -13.19 23.80 4.26
N PRO A 21 -14.38 23.23 4.06
CA PRO A 21 -15.48 23.36 5.01
C PRO A 21 -15.11 22.74 6.37
N PRO A 22 -15.59 23.32 7.49
CA PRO A 22 -15.20 22.93 8.84
C PRO A 22 -15.56 21.47 9.18
N SER A 23 -16.52 20.88 8.48
CA SER A 23 -16.88 19.45 8.49
C SER A 23 -15.73 18.52 8.08
N LEU A 24 -14.88 18.94 7.14
CA LEU A 24 -13.72 18.18 6.66
C LEU A 24 -12.45 18.45 7.49
N ALA A 25 -12.42 19.56 8.22
CA ALA A 25 -11.30 19.94 9.08
C ALA A 25 -11.38 19.35 10.50
N GLU A 26 -12.56 18.87 10.92
CA GLU A 26 -12.74 18.16 12.19
C GLU A 26 -12.25 16.70 12.12
N LEU A 27 -10.93 16.51 12.18
CA LEU A 27 -10.33 15.20 12.44
C LEU A 27 -10.71 14.74 13.85
N LYS A 28 -11.47 13.65 13.96
CA LYS A 28 -12.01 13.19 15.24
C LYS A 28 -11.01 12.33 16.01
N THR A 29 -10.14 11.62 15.30
CA THR A 29 -9.15 10.70 15.89
C THR A 29 -7.72 10.96 15.40
N VAL A 30 -6.74 10.56 16.22
CA VAL A 30 -5.32 10.62 15.86
C VAL A 30 -5.01 9.68 14.69
N ASP A 31 -5.70 8.54 14.63
CA ASP A 31 -5.50 7.52 13.61
C ASP A 31 -5.92 8.05 12.22
N GLU A 32 -7.08 8.72 12.13
CA GLU A 32 -7.52 9.43 10.91
C GLU A 32 -6.49 10.47 10.46
N ALA A 33 -5.96 11.27 11.40
CA ALA A 33 -4.97 12.31 11.09
C ALA A 33 -3.67 11.74 10.54
N VAL A 34 -3.18 10.63 11.12
CA VAL A 34 -1.96 9.94 10.67
C VAL A 34 -2.19 9.31 9.29
N VAL A 35 -3.32 8.62 9.09
CA VAL A 35 -3.66 8.00 7.81
C VAL A 35 -3.76 9.05 6.70
N ILE A 36 -4.43 10.18 6.95
CA ILE A 36 -4.55 11.27 5.96
C ILE A 36 -3.19 11.93 5.69
N ALA A 37 -2.38 12.18 6.72
CA ALA A 37 -1.05 12.76 6.54
C ALA A 37 -0.13 11.84 5.71
N VAL A 38 -0.16 10.53 5.95
CA VAL A 38 0.58 9.54 5.16
C VAL A 38 0.05 9.50 3.73
N ALA A 39 -1.26 9.42 3.54
CA ALA A 39 -1.89 9.38 2.21
C ALA A 39 -1.53 10.62 1.36
N LEU A 40 -1.52 11.81 1.96
CA LEU A 40 -1.17 13.06 1.28
C LEU A 40 0.35 13.23 1.04
N SER A 41 1.20 12.50 1.77
CA SER A 41 2.66 12.57 1.63
C SER A 41 3.21 11.68 0.52
N LEU A 42 2.47 10.63 0.15
CA LEU A 42 2.91 9.65 -0.85
C LEU A 42 2.72 10.17 -2.28
N SER A 43 3.77 10.03 -3.10
CA SER A 43 3.73 10.37 -4.51
C SER A 43 3.46 9.13 -5.37
N SER A 44 2.80 9.32 -6.52
CA SER A 44 2.58 8.24 -7.48
C SER A 44 3.83 7.99 -8.32
N SER A 45 4.62 6.99 -7.96
CA SER A 45 5.87 6.63 -8.66
C SER A 45 5.64 6.30 -10.14
N ALA A 46 4.58 5.54 -10.43
CA ALA A 46 4.25 5.12 -11.79
C ALA A 46 3.94 6.31 -12.71
N PHE A 47 3.19 7.31 -12.23
CA PHE A 47 2.85 8.50 -13.01
C PHE A 47 4.07 9.42 -13.20
N VAL A 48 4.82 9.70 -12.13
CA VAL A 48 5.95 10.64 -12.18
C VAL A 48 7.08 10.10 -13.05
N LEU A 49 7.41 8.81 -12.95
CA LEU A 49 8.44 8.20 -13.79
C LEU A 49 8.05 8.17 -15.28
N GLN A 50 6.78 7.91 -15.57
CA GLN A 50 6.26 7.96 -16.93
C GLN A 50 6.38 9.38 -17.51
N LEU A 51 5.99 10.40 -16.73
CA LEU A 51 6.10 11.80 -17.13
C LEU A 51 7.55 12.24 -17.38
N LEU A 52 8.49 11.88 -16.48
CA LEU A 52 9.91 12.17 -16.68
C LEU A 52 10.48 11.51 -17.93
N LYS A 53 10.02 10.30 -18.26
CA LYS A 53 10.41 9.58 -19.48
C LYS A 53 9.89 10.28 -20.73
N GLU A 54 8.62 10.68 -20.74
CA GLU A 54 8.00 11.42 -21.85
C GLU A 54 8.68 12.77 -22.09
N LYS A 55 9.11 13.44 -21.02
CA LYS A 55 9.86 14.71 -21.10
C LYS A 55 11.37 14.53 -21.37
N ASN A 56 11.88 13.30 -21.48
CA ASN A 56 13.32 13.00 -21.57
C ASN A 56 14.17 13.62 -20.43
N GLU A 57 13.56 13.84 -19.25
CA GLU A 57 14.21 14.50 -18.10
C GLU A 57 14.83 13.51 -17.11
N LEU A 58 14.67 12.19 -17.32
CA LEU A 58 15.20 11.14 -16.43
C LEU A 58 16.72 11.23 -16.19
N GLY A 59 17.49 11.67 -17.19
CA GLY A 59 18.95 11.81 -17.09
C GLY A 59 19.41 13.11 -16.42
N SER A 60 18.50 14.06 -16.17
CA SER A 60 18.84 15.35 -15.54
C SER A 60 19.11 15.18 -14.03
N ASN A 61 19.86 16.11 -13.43
CA ASN A 61 20.09 16.12 -11.98
C ASN A 61 18.76 16.13 -11.19
N SER A 62 17.76 16.89 -11.65
CA SER A 62 16.42 16.94 -11.06
C SER A 62 15.65 15.63 -11.25
N GLY A 63 15.78 14.96 -12.40
CA GLY A 63 15.17 13.66 -12.68
C GLY A 63 15.74 12.55 -11.80
N GLN A 64 17.07 12.50 -11.64
CA GLN A 64 17.73 11.54 -10.76
C GLN A 64 17.39 11.78 -9.27
N ALA A 65 17.34 13.05 -8.84
CA ALA A 65 16.89 13.39 -7.48
C ALA A 65 15.44 12.94 -7.24
N THR A 66 14.55 13.17 -8.20
CA THR A 66 13.15 12.73 -8.13
C THR A 66 13.04 11.21 -8.06
N LEU A 67 13.79 10.49 -8.90
CA LEU A 67 13.85 9.03 -8.86
C LEU A 67 14.31 8.51 -7.49
N GLY A 68 15.33 9.13 -6.89
CA GLY A 68 15.80 8.78 -5.55
C GLY A 68 14.72 8.95 -4.47
N ILE A 69 13.96 10.05 -4.51
CA ILE A 69 12.83 10.28 -3.60
C ILE A 69 11.74 9.22 -3.81
N LEU A 70 11.37 8.93 -5.07
CA LEU A 70 10.35 7.94 -5.38
C LEU A 70 10.73 6.53 -4.90
N LEU A 71 11.99 6.11 -5.11
CA LEU A 71 12.47 4.82 -4.61
C LEU A 71 12.45 4.76 -3.08
N PHE A 72 12.83 5.86 -2.42
CA PHE A 72 12.75 5.95 -0.96
C PHE A 72 11.30 5.83 -0.47
N GLN A 73 10.35 6.49 -1.13
CA GLN A 73 8.93 6.40 -0.80
C GLN A 73 8.36 5.00 -1.03
N ASP A 74 8.68 4.33 -2.14
CA ASP A 74 8.26 2.96 -2.41
C ASP A 74 8.75 1.99 -1.32
N ILE A 75 10.02 2.12 -0.91
CA ILE A 75 10.59 1.30 0.17
C ILE A 75 9.93 1.63 1.51
N ALA A 76 9.70 2.92 1.81
CA ALA A 76 9.07 3.36 3.04
C ALA A 76 7.58 2.94 3.13
N THR A 77 6.91 2.74 2.01
CA THR A 77 5.51 2.29 1.95
C THR A 77 5.33 0.90 2.56
N ILE A 78 6.34 0.03 2.50
CA ILE A 78 6.25 -1.33 3.02
C ILE A 78 6.08 -1.34 4.56
N PRO A 79 6.96 -0.70 5.37
CA PRO A 79 6.72 -0.50 6.80
C PRO A 79 5.34 0.11 7.09
N PHE A 80 4.90 1.10 6.30
CA PHE A 80 3.59 1.71 6.51
C PHE A 80 2.44 0.71 6.31
N LEU A 81 2.46 -0.09 5.24
CA LEU A 81 1.45 -1.12 5.00
C LEU A 81 1.39 -2.19 6.10
N VAL A 82 2.53 -2.49 6.74
CA VAL A 82 2.60 -3.42 7.88
C VAL A 82 2.08 -2.78 9.17
N LEU A 83 2.29 -1.48 9.36
CA LEU A 83 1.84 -0.72 10.53
C LEU A 83 0.36 -0.31 10.43
N LEU A 84 -0.20 -0.23 9.23
CA LEU A 84 -1.57 0.23 8.98
C LEU A 84 -2.63 -0.57 9.75
N PRO A 85 -2.60 -1.93 9.78
CA PRO A 85 -3.52 -2.72 10.60
C PRO A 85 -3.35 -2.53 12.12
N LEU A 86 -2.16 -2.10 12.57
CA LEU A 86 -1.91 -1.70 13.96
C LEU A 86 -2.57 -0.36 14.27
N ILE A 87 -2.57 0.56 13.30
CA ILE A 87 -3.15 1.91 13.43
C ILE A 87 -4.67 1.88 13.38
N GLU A 88 -5.25 1.04 12.52
CA GLU A 88 -6.71 0.90 12.38
C GLU A 88 -7.37 0.09 13.51
N GLY A 89 -6.63 -0.32 14.54
CA GLY A 89 -7.16 -1.14 15.63
C GLY A 89 -7.57 -2.57 15.23
N GLN A 90 -7.42 -2.95 13.95
CA GLN A 90 -7.72 -4.30 13.45
C GLN A 90 -6.84 -5.38 14.11
N GLY A 91 -5.65 -5.00 14.62
CA GLY A 91 -4.77 -5.84 15.43
C GLY A 91 -5.23 -6.06 16.88
N GLY A 92 -6.31 -5.43 17.33
CA GLY A 92 -6.83 -5.53 18.71
C GLY A 92 -6.13 -4.65 19.74
N ALA A 93 -5.41 -3.61 19.32
CA ALA A 93 -4.83 -2.60 20.19
C ALA A 93 -5.08 -1.21 19.60
N ASP A 94 -5.94 -0.42 20.25
CA ASP A 94 -6.17 0.98 19.86
C ASP A 94 -4.96 1.83 20.25
N ILE A 95 -4.45 2.64 19.30
CA ILE A 95 -3.34 3.57 19.57
C ILE A 95 -3.70 4.57 20.68
N SER A 96 -4.98 4.80 20.93
CA SER A 96 -5.43 5.63 22.05
C SER A 96 -5.18 5.04 23.44
N ASP A 97 -5.16 3.72 23.60
CA ASP A 97 -4.86 3.08 24.89
C ASP A 97 -3.35 3.15 25.20
N ILE A 98 -2.54 3.18 24.15
CA ILE A 98 -1.08 3.19 24.16
C ILE A 98 -0.51 4.51 24.74
N ALA A 99 -1.22 5.62 24.59
CA ALA A 99 -0.80 6.93 25.11
C ALA A 99 -1.12 7.13 26.61
N SER A 100 -2.07 6.37 27.16
CA SER A 100 -2.60 6.58 28.52
C SER A 100 -1.87 5.77 29.60
N ASN A 101 -1.31 4.62 29.24
CA ASN A 101 -0.61 3.74 30.16
C ASN A 101 0.83 3.58 29.69
N GLY A 102 1.81 4.08 30.46
CA GLY A 102 3.26 4.06 30.15
C GLY A 102 3.92 2.69 29.97
N GLN A 103 3.16 1.66 29.57
CA GLN A 103 3.57 0.31 29.25
C GLN A 103 3.46 0.04 27.73
N LEU A 104 3.99 0.96 26.93
CA LEU A 104 4.13 0.88 25.46
C LEU A 104 4.58 -0.53 25.00
N ILE A 105 5.53 -1.13 25.72
CA ILE A 105 6.15 -2.39 25.29
C ILE A 105 5.23 -3.61 25.49
N SER A 106 4.35 -3.60 26.50
CA SER A 106 3.56 -4.79 26.88
C SER A 106 2.35 -5.04 25.97
N GLN A 107 1.77 -3.97 25.41
CA GLN A 107 0.60 -4.04 24.54
C GLN A 107 0.95 -4.10 23.05
N LEU A 108 2.07 -3.49 22.63
CA LEU A 108 2.53 -3.59 21.25
C LEU A 108 3.17 -4.96 20.92
N ALA A 109 3.84 -5.60 21.88
CA ALA A 109 4.52 -6.88 21.66
C ALA A 109 3.63 -7.98 21.05
N PRO A 110 2.41 -8.27 21.55
CA PRO A 110 1.57 -9.31 20.96
C PRO A 110 1.04 -8.95 19.57
N THR A 111 0.75 -7.67 19.30
CA THR A 111 0.19 -7.22 18.01
C THR A 111 1.25 -7.23 16.91
N ILE A 112 2.47 -6.75 17.25
CA ILE A 112 3.63 -6.86 16.38
C ILE A 112 3.94 -8.32 16.11
N LEU A 113 3.95 -9.17 17.15
CA LEU A 113 4.25 -10.60 16.98
C LEU A 113 3.21 -11.32 16.12
N LYS A 114 1.92 -11.00 16.25
CA LYS A 114 0.86 -11.55 15.37
C LYS A 114 1.01 -11.07 13.93
N THR A 115 1.32 -9.79 13.73
CA THR A 115 1.46 -9.21 12.38
C THR A 115 2.67 -9.80 11.66
N PHE A 116 3.86 -9.69 12.28
CA PHE A 116 5.08 -10.26 11.72
C PHE A 116 5.05 -11.79 11.66
N GLY A 117 4.44 -12.44 12.64
CA GLY A 117 4.25 -13.89 12.65
C GLY A 117 3.34 -14.36 11.52
N GLY A 118 2.19 -13.69 11.32
CA GLY A 118 1.25 -14.00 10.24
C GLY A 118 1.86 -13.81 8.86
N ILE A 119 2.49 -12.65 8.62
CA ILE A 119 3.19 -12.37 7.36
C ILE A 119 4.35 -13.35 7.15
N GLY A 120 5.14 -13.61 8.19
CA GLY A 120 6.25 -14.56 8.12
C GLY A 120 5.80 -15.98 7.80
N LEU A 121 4.66 -16.42 8.34
CA LEU A 121 4.07 -17.73 8.07
C LEU A 121 3.58 -17.84 6.61
N VAL A 122 2.95 -16.78 6.09
CA VAL A 122 2.57 -16.70 4.67
C VAL A 122 3.80 -16.71 3.77
N LEU A 123 4.87 -15.99 4.12
CA LEU A 123 6.11 -15.97 3.34
C LEU A 123 6.79 -17.34 3.29
N LEU A 124 6.92 -18.01 4.44
CA LEU A 124 7.56 -19.32 4.52
C LEU A 124 6.74 -20.42 3.81
N GLY A 125 5.43 -20.45 4.04
CA GLY A 125 4.53 -21.42 3.39
C GLY A 125 4.36 -21.14 1.90
N GLY A 126 4.13 -19.88 1.55
CA GLY A 126 3.92 -19.40 0.18
C GLY A 126 5.15 -19.64 -0.70
N ARG A 127 6.37 -19.47 -0.18
CA ARG A 127 7.60 -19.71 -0.94
C ARG A 127 7.70 -21.15 -1.43
N THR A 128 7.48 -22.12 -0.55
CA THR A 128 7.59 -23.54 -0.90
C THR A 128 6.46 -23.96 -1.83
N PHE A 129 5.24 -23.48 -1.56
CA PHE A 129 4.07 -23.77 -2.38
C PHE A 129 4.18 -23.18 -3.78
N LEU A 130 4.40 -21.86 -3.90
CA LEU A 130 4.49 -21.17 -5.19
C LEU A 130 5.63 -21.71 -6.04
N ARG A 131 6.79 -22.00 -5.46
CA ARG A 131 7.88 -22.63 -6.21
C ARG A 131 7.42 -23.92 -6.88
N ARG A 132 6.71 -24.81 -6.15
CA ARG A 132 6.26 -26.09 -6.70
C ARG A 132 5.20 -25.90 -7.78
N VAL A 133 4.27 -24.97 -7.59
CA VAL A 133 3.21 -24.69 -8.58
C VAL A 133 3.81 -24.10 -9.86
N PHE A 134 4.75 -23.15 -9.75
CA PHE A 134 5.43 -22.57 -10.91
C PHE A 134 6.35 -23.57 -11.64
N GLU A 135 6.99 -24.51 -10.94
CA GLU A 135 7.71 -25.62 -11.57
C GLU A 135 6.78 -26.51 -12.43
N VAL A 136 5.55 -26.76 -11.96
CA VAL A 136 4.54 -27.51 -12.73
C VAL A 136 4.05 -26.69 -13.93
N ALA A 137 3.81 -25.39 -13.75
CA ALA A 137 3.42 -24.50 -14.84
C ALA A 137 4.51 -24.41 -15.93
N ALA A 138 5.78 -24.34 -15.54
CA ALA A 138 6.92 -24.35 -16.44
C ALA A 138 7.01 -25.64 -17.28
N ALA A 139 6.54 -26.77 -16.74
CA ALA A 139 6.46 -28.02 -17.50
C ALA A 139 5.43 -27.96 -18.64
N SER A 140 4.41 -27.08 -18.57
CA SER A 140 3.41 -26.92 -19.62
C SER A 140 3.91 -26.14 -20.84
N LYS A 141 5.01 -25.38 -20.72
CA LYS A 141 5.59 -24.51 -21.77
C LYS A 141 4.59 -23.55 -22.44
N SER A 142 3.55 -23.13 -21.72
CA SER A 142 2.55 -22.16 -22.20
C SER A 142 2.66 -20.86 -21.41
N ASP A 143 2.85 -19.76 -22.13
CA ASP A 143 2.92 -18.40 -21.55
C ASP A 143 1.58 -18.01 -20.92
N GLU A 144 0.46 -18.45 -21.48
CA GLU A 144 -0.89 -18.20 -20.96
C GLU A 144 -1.10 -18.81 -19.57
N VAL A 145 -0.62 -20.05 -19.36
CA VAL A 145 -0.67 -20.73 -18.07
C VAL A 145 0.16 -19.97 -17.04
N PHE A 146 1.32 -19.48 -17.45
CA PHE A 146 2.24 -18.77 -16.58
C PHE A 146 1.71 -17.39 -16.14
N ILE A 147 1.14 -16.63 -17.08
CA ILE A 147 0.43 -15.37 -16.80
C ILE A 147 -0.73 -15.62 -15.85
N SER A 148 -1.57 -16.62 -16.15
CA SER A 148 -2.73 -16.96 -15.33
C SER A 148 -2.33 -17.34 -13.91
N LEU A 149 -1.24 -18.11 -13.76
CA LEU A 149 -0.71 -18.50 -12.46
C LEU A 149 -0.13 -17.31 -11.69
N SER A 150 0.49 -16.36 -12.38
CA SER A 150 1.04 -15.14 -11.78
C SER A 150 -0.06 -14.23 -11.25
N LEU A 151 -1.13 -14.02 -12.03
CA LEU A 151 -2.30 -13.28 -11.55
C LEU A 151 -3.04 -14.03 -10.42
N LEU A 152 -3.12 -15.36 -10.51
CA LEU A 152 -3.70 -16.20 -9.46
C LEU A 152 -2.88 -16.15 -8.17
N SER A 153 -1.55 -16.11 -8.23
CA SER A 153 -0.72 -16.02 -7.04
C SER A 153 -0.86 -14.66 -6.36
N VAL A 154 -0.99 -13.57 -7.11
CA VAL A 154 -1.25 -12.23 -6.56
C VAL A 154 -2.61 -12.21 -5.86
N THR A 155 -3.66 -12.61 -6.58
CA THR A 155 -5.03 -12.63 -6.04
C THR A 155 -5.17 -13.60 -4.86
N GLY A 156 -4.55 -14.78 -4.95
CA GLY A 156 -4.56 -15.79 -3.91
C GLY A 156 -3.83 -15.33 -2.65
N ALA A 157 -2.69 -14.65 -2.78
CA ALA A 157 -2.00 -14.05 -1.65
C ALA A 157 -2.83 -12.95 -1.00
N SER A 158 -3.43 -12.04 -1.78
CA SER A 158 -4.35 -11.01 -1.27
C SER A 158 -5.52 -11.60 -0.50
N LEU A 159 -6.18 -12.64 -1.03
CA LEU A 159 -7.27 -13.32 -0.32
C LEU A 159 -6.80 -14.03 0.97
N LEU A 160 -5.59 -14.61 0.97
CA LEU A 160 -5.03 -15.24 2.16
C LEU A 160 -4.70 -14.21 3.24
N THR A 161 -4.08 -13.08 2.88
CA THR A 161 -3.78 -12.02 3.84
C THR A 161 -5.04 -11.33 4.36
N GLN A 162 -6.06 -11.18 3.51
CA GLN A 162 -7.36 -10.65 3.91
C GLN A 162 -8.03 -11.54 4.98
N LYS A 163 -7.98 -12.87 4.82
CA LYS A 163 -8.47 -13.82 5.84
C LYS A 163 -7.70 -13.76 7.16
N LEU A 164 -6.46 -13.28 7.14
CA LEU A 164 -5.65 -13.06 8.33
C LEU A 164 -5.89 -11.68 8.97
N GLY A 165 -6.77 -10.85 8.40
CA GLY A 165 -7.07 -9.49 8.88
C GLY A 165 -6.10 -8.43 8.39
N PHE A 166 -5.39 -8.67 7.29
CA PHE A 166 -4.49 -7.69 6.67
C PHE A 166 -5.09 -7.10 5.38
N SER A 167 -4.56 -5.95 4.95
CA SER A 167 -4.97 -5.28 3.72
C SER A 167 -4.66 -6.09 2.45
N ASP A 168 -5.53 -5.97 1.44
CA ASP A 168 -5.37 -6.60 0.12
C ASP A 168 -4.06 -6.18 -0.58
N THR A 169 -3.65 -4.92 -0.39
CA THR A 169 -2.41 -4.35 -0.93
C THR A 169 -1.18 -5.01 -0.33
N LEU A 170 -1.22 -5.36 0.96
CA LEU A 170 -0.13 -6.07 1.62
C LEU A 170 0.02 -7.48 1.04
N GLY A 171 -1.08 -8.18 0.77
CA GLY A 171 -1.03 -9.51 0.15
C GLY A 171 -0.50 -9.49 -1.28
N ALA A 172 -0.86 -8.49 -2.07
CA ALA A 172 -0.31 -8.30 -3.42
C ALA A 172 1.21 -8.05 -3.36
N PHE A 173 1.66 -7.23 -2.41
CA PHE A 173 3.07 -6.99 -2.16
C PHE A 173 3.81 -8.28 -1.74
N VAL A 174 3.25 -9.04 -0.79
CA VAL A 174 3.80 -10.33 -0.34
C VAL A 174 3.93 -11.31 -1.49
N SER A 175 2.94 -11.38 -2.39
CA SER A 175 3.02 -12.20 -3.60
C SER A 175 4.20 -11.81 -4.48
N GLY A 176 4.38 -10.50 -4.72
CA GLY A 176 5.52 -9.99 -5.48
C GLY A 176 6.87 -10.38 -4.87
N VAL A 177 6.99 -10.26 -3.54
CA VAL A 177 8.19 -10.71 -2.81
C VAL A 177 8.42 -12.21 -3.00
N LEU A 178 7.38 -13.03 -2.83
CA LEU A 178 7.46 -14.48 -3.01
C LEU A 178 7.89 -14.87 -4.43
N LEU A 179 7.33 -14.21 -5.45
CA LEU A 179 7.69 -14.45 -6.85
C LEU A 179 9.12 -14.01 -7.16
N SER A 180 9.58 -12.91 -6.55
CA SER A 180 10.93 -12.37 -6.75
C SER A 180 12.04 -13.32 -6.25
N GLU A 181 11.73 -14.18 -5.27
CA GLU A 181 12.64 -15.20 -4.75
C GLU A 181 12.68 -16.47 -5.61
N THR A 182 11.76 -16.63 -6.57
CA THR A 182 11.76 -17.79 -7.46
C THR A 182 12.72 -17.61 -8.63
N ASN A 183 13.16 -18.73 -9.25
CA ASN A 183 13.95 -18.71 -10.49
C ASN A 183 13.17 -18.12 -11.69
N PHE A 184 11.87 -17.86 -11.51
CA PHE A 184 10.92 -17.47 -12.52
C PHE A 184 10.67 -15.95 -12.58
N LYS A 185 11.30 -15.17 -11.69
CA LYS A 185 11.07 -13.72 -11.57
C LYS A 185 11.17 -12.96 -12.91
N ALA A 186 12.15 -13.29 -13.75
CA ALA A 186 12.40 -12.58 -15.00
C ALA A 186 11.32 -12.88 -16.04
N GLN A 187 10.82 -14.12 -16.06
CA GLN A 187 9.70 -14.51 -16.92
C GLN A 187 8.42 -13.81 -16.46
N VAL A 188 8.13 -13.84 -15.14
CA VAL A 188 6.97 -13.15 -14.56
C VAL A 188 7.01 -11.65 -14.87
N GLU A 189 8.18 -11.01 -14.76
CA GLU A 189 8.36 -9.60 -15.08
C GLU A 189 8.11 -9.30 -16.56
N ALA A 190 8.67 -10.10 -17.47
CA ALA A 190 8.46 -9.97 -18.91
C ALA A 190 6.98 -10.15 -19.30
N ASP A 191 6.30 -11.09 -18.67
CA ASP A 191 4.90 -11.42 -18.94
C ASP A 191 3.92 -10.36 -18.40
N ILE A 192 4.25 -9.70 -17.28
CA ILE A 192 3.42 -8.63 -16.68
C ILE A 192 3.70 -7.27 -17.33
N GLN A 193 4.89 -7.04 -17.88
CA GLN A 193 5.30 -5.76 -18.45
C GLN A 193 4.27 -5.14 -19.42
N PRO A 194 3.65 -5.89 -20.36
CA PRO A 194 2.65 -5.34 -21.29
C PRO A 194 1.37 -4.86 -20.58
N PHE A 195 1.00 -5.50 -19.47
CA PHE A 195 -0.22 -5.19 -18.73
C PHE A 195 -0.04 -4.06 -17.73
N ARG A 196 1.20 -3.72 -17.35
CA ARG A 196 1.49 -2.69 -16.34
C ARG A 196 0.80 -1.37 -16.63
N GLY A 197 0.86 -0.89 -17.88
CA GLY A 197 0.20 0.35 -18.29
C GLY A 197 -1.32 0.25 -18.25
N LEU A 198 -1.88 -0.89 -18.67
CA LEU A 198 -3.32 -1.15 -18.65
C LEU A 198 -3.88 -1.23 -17.22
N LEU A 199 -3.19 -1.94 -16.32
CA LEU A 199 -3.53 -2.03 -14.91
C LEU A 199 -3.47 -0.67 -14.22
N LEU A 200 -2.46 0.16 -14.56
CA LEU A 200 -2.35 1.51 -14.04
C LEU A 200 -3.49 2.41 -14.52
N GLY A 201 -3.83 2.34 -15.81
CA GLY A 201 -4.98 3.05 -16.36
C GLY A 201 -6.29 2.63 -15.69
N LEU A 202 -6.50 1.32 -15.51
CA LEU A 202 -7.67 0.77 -14.83
C LEU A 202 -7.74 1.22 -13.37
N PHE A 203 -6.61 1.22 -12.65
CA PHE A 203 -6.53 1.71 -11.27
C PHE A 203 -6.98 3.16 -11.15
N PHE A 204 -6.48 4.05 -12.01
CA PHE A 204 -6.86 5.47 -11.98
C PHE A 204 -8.33 5.69 -12.36
N VAL A 205 -8.83 4.98 -13.38
CA VAL A 205 -10.24 5.08 -13.78
C VAL A 205 -11.16 4.59 -12.66
N THR A 206 -10.84 3.45 -12.04
CA THR A 206 -11.65 2.86 -10.97
C THR A 206 -11.62 3.72 -9.71
N THR A 207 -10.44 4.19 -9.32
CA THR A 207 -10.29 5.07 -8.15
C THR A 207 -10.99 6.41 -8.37
N GLY A 208 -10.84 7.01 -9.55
CA GLY A 208 -11.53 8.25 -9.91
C GLY A 208 -13.05 8.09 -9.95
N ALA A 209 -13.56 6.94 -10.44
CA ALA A 209 -14.99 6.63 -10.42
C ALA A 209 -15.54 6.31 -9.02
N SER A 210 -14.67 5.90 -8.09
CA SER A 210 -15.05 5.64 -6.69
C SER A 210 -15.18 6.92 -5.87
N LEU A 211 -14.74 8.08 -6.41
CA LEU A 211 -14.94 9.37 -5.77
C LEU A 211 -16.42 9.76 -5.82
N ASP A 212 -16.97 10.16 -4.69
CA ASP A 212 -18.31 10.73 -4.63
C ASP A 212 -18.27 12.18 -5.13
N LEU A 213 -18.58 12.38 -6.42
CA LEU A 213 -18.64 13.71 -7.02
C LEU A 213 -19.70 14.60 -6.35
N ALA A 214 -20.79 14.02 -5.83
CA ALA A 214 -21.84 14.80 -5.18
C ALA A 214 -21.38 15.32 -3.82
N LEU A 215 -20.66 14.49 -3.05
CA LEU A 215 -20.00 14.91 -1.81
C LEU A 215 -18.91 15.96 -2.09
N LEU A 216 -18.11 15.75 -3.14
CA LEU A 216 -17.07 16.70 -3.52
C LEU A 216 -17.66 18.06 -3.89
N ILE A 217 -18.70 18.13 -4.73
CA ILE A 217 -19.35 19.40 -5.09
C ILE A 217 -20.01 20.07 -3.87
N ARG A 218 -20.52 19.28 -2.91
CA ARG A 218 -21.16 19.80 -1.70
C ARG A 218 -20.16 20.42 -0.72
N GLU A 219 -18.96 19.86 -0.64
CA GLU A 219 -17.93 20.22 0.35
C GLU A 219 -16.71 20.93 -0.29
N TRP A 220 -16.82 21.42 -1.52
CA TRP A 220 -15.80 22.19 -2.25
C TRP A 220 -16.01 23.70 -2.11
#